data_AF-A0A1E5JLK9-F1
#
_entry.id   AF-A0A1E5JLK9-F1
#
_cell.length_a   1.000
_cell.length_b   1.000
_cell.length_c   1.000
_cell.angle_alpha   90.00
_cell.angle_beta   90.00
_cell.angle_gamma   90.00
#
_symmetry.space_group_name_H-M   'P 1'
#
loop_
_entity.id
_entity.type
_entity.pdbx_description
1 polymer ?
#
loop_
_entity_poly.entity_id
_entity_poly.type
_entity_poly.pdbx_seq_one_letter_code
_entity_poly.pdbx_strand_id
1 'polypeptide(L)'
;MKKMILSALVVLSSGVQAEQLTTLTEMADAISQGKRITLVTNIQECNSQKPPLIPIAASAQPNAFLVIDNSRISTSVNHFTLDSPFARGNPAFEFVKYSINADGTVSIKNTVMNAINYQKLASHQIDCTLNKGFKVFA
;
A
#
# COMPACT_ATOMS: atom_id res chain seq x y z
N MET A 1 -48.51 25.10 -30.51
CA MET A 1 -47.83 23.82 -30.81
C MET A 1 -46.43 23.86 -30.20
N LYS A 2 -46.20 23.02 -29.19
CA LYS A 2 -44.98 22.96 -28.37
C LYS A 2 -43.81 22.41 -29.20
N LYS A 3 -42.76 23.20 -29.43
CA LYS A 3 -41.50 22.69 -29.97
C LYS A 3 -40.58 22.37 -28.79
N MET A 4 -40.27 21.09 -28.65
CA MET A 4 -39.40 20.52 -27.61
C MET A 4 -37.98 21.03 -27.80
N ILE A 5 -37.45 21.73 -26.81
CA ILE A 5 -36.01 21.96 -26.63
C ILE A 5 -35.52 20.78 -25.79
N LEU A 6 -35.01 19.74 -26.44
CA LEU A 6 -34.36 18.62 -25.77
C LEU A 6 -32.90 19.01 -25.53
N SER A 7 -32.63 19.68 -24.41
CA SER A 7 -31.27 19.97 -23.96
C SER A 7 -30.56 18.66 -23.61
N ALA A 8 -29.56 18.30 -24.42
CA ALA A 8 -28.64 17.21 -24.15
C ALA A 8 -27.70 17.60 -23.00
N LEU A 9 -27.98 17.12 -21.79
CA LEU A 9 -27.04 17.13 -20.67
C LEU A 9 -26.00 16.03 -20.92
N VAL A 10 -24.93 16.34 -21.64
CA VAL A 10 -23.73 15.49 -21.65
C VAL A 10 -23.04 15.73 -20.31
N VAL A 11 -23.34 14.88 -19.34
CA VAL A 11 -22.59 14.81 -18.08
C VAL A 11 -21.19 14.32 -18.44
N LEU A 12 -20.22 15.23 -18.43
CA LEU A 12 -18.80 14.90 -18.45
C LEU A 12 -18.50 14.06 -17.20
N SER A 13 -18.56 12.74 -17.35
CA SER A 13 -18.05 11.82 -16.35
C SER A 13 -16.52 11.92 -16.36
N SER A 14 -15.98 12.87 -15.61
CA SER A 14 -14.55 12.93 -15.33
C SER A 14 -14.16 11.63 -14.65
N GLY A 15 -13.47 10.74 -15.36
CA GLY A 15 -12.87 9.56 -14.76
C GLY A 15 -11.81 10.04 -13.78
N VAL A 16 -12.10 9.98 -12.48
CA VAL A 16 -11.11 10.25 -11.43
C VAL A 16 -10.14 9.07 -11.45
N GLN A 17 -9.04 9.21 -12.16
CA GLN A 17 -7.92 8.29 -12.07
C GLN A 17 -7.12 8.63 -10.81
N ALA A 18 -6.81 7.62 -10.01
CA ALA A 18 -5.94 7.80 -8.86
C ALA A 18 -4.55 8.23 -9.34
N GLU A 19 -4.07 9.37 -8.85
CA GLU A 19 -2.79 9.93 -9.27
C GLU A 19 -1.67 9.36 -8.39
N GLN A 20 -0.46 9.22 -8.95
CA GLN A 20 0.70 8.82 -8.15
C GLN A 20 1.11 9.96 -7.23
N LEU A 21 1.24 9.65 -5.94
CA LEU A 21 1.75 10.54 -4.91
C LEU A 21 3.25 10.31 -4.79
N THR A 22 4.04 11.32 -5.15
CA THR A 22 5.49 11.22 -5.33
C THR A 22 6.29 11.75 -4.14
N THR A 23 5.67 12.50 -3.23
CA THR A 23 6.32 13.07 -2.04
C THR A 23 5.58 12.70 -0.76
N LEU A 24 6.26 12.77 0.40
CA LEU A 24 5.62 12.57 1.71
C LEU A 24 4.52 13.60 1.96
N THR A 25 4.73 14.85 1.53
CA THR A 25 3.75 15.92 1.64
C THR A 25 2.48 15.60 0.86
N GLU A 26 2.59 15.19 -0.41
CA GLU A 26 1.42 14.79 -1.23
C GLU A 26 0.65 13.64 -0.59
N MET A 27 1.36 12.67 0.01
CA MET A 27 0.74 11.57 0.76
C MET A 27 0.02 12.06 2.01
N ALA A 28 0.66 12.91 2.82
CA ALA A 28 0.07 13.47 4.03
C ALA A 28 -1.19 14.31 3.70
N ASP A 29 -1.13 15.10 2.63
CA ASP A 29 -2.24 15.91 2.14
C ASP A 29 -3.41 15.01 1.69
N ALA A 30 -3.14 13.97 0.91
CA ALA A 30 -4.16 13.00 0.49
C ALA A 30 -4.81 12.29 1.69
N ILE A 31 -4.01 11.87 2.67
CA ILE A 31 -4.50 11.23 3.91
C ILE A 31 -5.38 12.19 4.71
N SER A 32 -4.95 13.43 4.91
CA SER A 32 -5.71 14.44 5.67
C SER A 32 -7.03 14.83 4.98
N GLN A 33 -7.10 14.72 3.65
CA GLN A 33 -8.32 14.87 2.86
C GLN A 33 -9.22 13.62 2.88
N GLY A 34 -8.81 12.54 3.55
CA GLY A 34 -9.58 11.29 3.62
C GLY A 34 -9.57 10.49 2.32
N LYS A 35 -8.60 10.72 1.42
CA LYS A 35 -8.48 9.95 0.18
C LYS A 35 -8.12 8.50 0.46
N ARG A 36 -8.58 7.61 -0.43
CA ARG A 36 -8.23 6.18 -0.37
C ARG A 36 -6.85 5.95 -0.95
N ILE A 37 -5.90 5.59 -0.10
CA ILE A 37 -4.52 5.36 -0.51
C ILE A 37 -4.30 3.91 -0.95
N THR A 38 -3.62 3.72 -2.08
CA THR A 38 -3.13 2.42 -2.55
C THR A 38 -1.61 2.40 -2.52
N LEU A 39 -1.04 1.39 -1.88
CA LEU A 39 0.39 1.12 -1.86
C LEU A 39 0.71 0.05 -2.90
N VAL A 40 1.75 0.27 -3.69
CA VAL A 40 2.24 -0.69 -4.68
C VAL A 40 3.72 -0.92 -4.43
N THR A 41 4.12 -2.18 -4.30
CA THR A 41 5.51 -2.58 -4.07
C THR A 41 5.98 -3.50 -5.18
N ASN A 42 7.06 -3.14 -5.86
CA ASN A 42 7.79 -4.02 -6.75
C ASN A 42 9.03 -4.54 -6.01
N ILE A 43 8.99 -5.80 -5.56
CA ILE A 43 10.00 -6.36 -4.65
C ILE A 43 11.39 -6.41 -5.32
N GLN A 44 11.44 -6.56 -6.64
CA GLN A 44 12.69 -6.65 -7.41
C GLN A 44 13.43 -5.32 -7.50
N GLU A 45 12.70 -4.21 -7.32
CA GLU A 45 13.26 -2.86 -7.28
C GLU A 45 13.57 -2.40 -5.85
N CYS A 46 13.36 -3.26 -4.84
CA CYS A 46 13.69 -3.00 -3.45
C CYS A 46 15.04 -3.62 -3.08
N ASN A 47 15.68 -3.05 -2.07
CA ASN A 47 16.86 -3.63 -1.45
C ASN A 47 16.43 -4.74 -0.50
N SER A 48 16.66 -5.98 -0.91
CA SER A 48 16.50 -7.16 -0.08
C SER A 48 17.77 -7.99 -0.14
N GLN A 49 18.19 -8.56 1.00
CA GLN A 49 19.40 -9.39 1.05
C GLN A 49 19.29 -10.63 0.16
N LYS A 50 18.06 -11.12 -0.06
CA LYS A 50 17.73 -12.28 -0.89
C LYS A 50 16.42 -12.01 -1.62
N PRO A 51 16.44 -11.30 -2.76
CA PRO A 51 15.23 -11.07 -3.53
C PRO A 51 14.65 -12.40 -4.01
N PRO A 52 13.31 -12.51 -4.11
CA PRO A 52 12.68 -13.66 -4.73
C PRO A 52 13.17 -13.82 -6.17
N LEU A 53 13.41 -15.05 -6.61
CA LEU A 53 13.81 -15.36 -7.98
C LEU A 53 12.72 -15.01 -9.00
N ILE A 54 11.47 -15.00 -8.57
CA ILE A 54 10.32 -14.63 -9.38
C ILE A 54 9.96 -13.15 -9.15
N PRO A 55 9.61 -12.40 -10.21
CA PRO A 55 9.04 -11.07 -10.07
C PRO A 55 7.77 -11.06 -9.20
N ILE A 56 7.68 -10.14 -8.24
CA ILE A 56 6.53 -9.98 -7.34
C ILE A 56 6.19 -8.49 -7.25
N ALA A 57 4.99 -8.16 -7.74
CA ALA A 57 4.32 -6.90 -7.49
C ALA A 57 3.20 -7.13 -6.47
N ALA A 58 3.23 -6.41 -5.36
CA ALA A 58 2.19 -6.43 -4.33
C ALA A 58 1.42 -5.11 -4.34
N SER A 59 0.11 -5.18 -4.10
CA SER A 59 -0.73 -4.00 -3.87
C SER A 59 -1.54 -4.16 -2.60
N ALA A 60 -1.64 -3.08 -1.84
CA ALA A 60 -2.35 -3.04 -0.57
C ALA A 60 -3.10 -1.72 -0.42
N GLN A 61 -4.27 -1.76 0.20
CA GLN A 61 -5.05 -0.57 0.55
C GLN A 61 -5.32 -0.59 2.05
N PRO A 62 -4.36 -0.12 2.87
CA PRO A 62 -4.59 0.02 4.30
C PRO A 62 -5.79 0.94 4.58
N ASN A 63 -6.56 0.62 5.60
CA ASN A 63 -7.72 1.41 6.01
C ASN A 63 -7.35 2.55 6.99
N ALA A 64 -6.10 2.58 7.47
CA ALA A 64 -5.64 3.54 8.46
C ALA A 64 -4.19 3.97 8.20
N PHE A 65 -3.93 5.26 8.39
CA PHE A 65 -2.61 5.87 8.26
C PHE A 65 -2.35 6.80 9.45
N LEU A 66 -1.10 6.91 9.85
CA LEU A 66 -0.61 7.93 10.77
C LEU A 66 0.39 8.81 10.02
N VAL A 67 0.15 10.12 10.02
CA VAL A 67 1.16 11.13 9.66
C VAL A 67 1.82 11.58 10.96
N ILE A 68 3.13 11.38 11.08
CA ILE A 68 3.89 11.61 12.31
C ILE A 68 4.90 12.72 12.01
N ASP A 69 4.70 13.87 12.66
CA ASP A 69 5.63 15.02 12.64
C ASP A 69 6.04 15.48 11.24
N ASN A 70 5.16 15.30 10.24
CA ASN A 70 5.43 15.56 8.82
C ASN A 70 6.73 14.95 8.27
N SER A 71 7.32 13.98 8.99
CA SER A 71 8.61 13.37 8.68
C SER A 71 8.47 11.88 8.40
N ARG A 72 7.35 11.27 8.81
CA ARG A 72 7.06 9.86 8.61
C ARG A 72 5.57 9.57 8.44
N ILE A 73 5.24 8.70 7.51
CA ILE A 73 3.93 8.05 7.40
C ILE A 73 4.06 6.60 7.85
N SER A 74 3.10 6.15 8.64
CA SER A 74 3.07 4.78 9.16
C SER A 74 1.72 4.14 8.95
N THR A 75 1.71 2.91 8.44
CA THR A 75 0.49 2.13 8.22
C THR A 75 0.79 0.64 8.32
N SER A 76 -0.24 -0.20 8.32
CA SER A 76 -0.11 -1.65 8.32
C SER A 76 -1.29 -2.33 7.64
N VAL A 77 -1.04 -3.54 7.14
CA VAL A 77 -2.07 -4.47 6.71
C VAL A 77 -1.90 -5.76 7.48
N ASN A 78 -3.02 -6.38 7.84
CA ASN A 78 -3.06 -7.74 8.34
C ASN A 78 -3.64 -8.65 7.26
N HIS A 79 -2.81 -9.50 6.67
CA HIS A 79 -3.21 -10.39 5.59
C HIS A 79 -3.33 -11.82 6.13
N PHE A 80 -4.54 -12.38 6.13
CA PHE A 80 -4.74 -13.80 6.42
C PHE A 80 -4.31 -14.64 5.21
N THR A 81 -3.62 -15.75 5.45
CA THR A 81 -3.19 -16.66 4.38
C THR A 81 -3.03 -18.11 4.86
N LEU A 82 -3.12 -19.05 3.92
CA LEU A 82 -2.70 -20.44 4.06
C LEU A 82 -1.40 -20.74 3.29
N ASP A 83 -0.87 -19.76 2.58
CA ASP A 83 0.21 -19.92 1.61
C ASP A 83 1.55 -19.37 2.09
N SER A 84 1.62 -18.89 3.34
CA SER A 84 2.89 -18.41 3.88
C SER A 84 3.93 -19.55 3.85
N PRO A 85 5.13 -19.33 3.31
CA PRO A 85 6.14 -20.39 3.20
C PRO A 85 6.60 -20.93 4.56
N PHE A 86 6.37 -20.18 5.64
CA PHE A 86 6.70 -20.56 7.02
C PHE A 86 5.60 -21.38 7.72
N ALA A 87 4.43 -21.52 7.09
CA ALA A 87 3.25 -22.16 7.69
C ALA A 87 2.32 -22.78 6.63
N ARG A 88 2.86 -23.34 5.54
CA ARG A 88 2.06 -23.79 4.40
C ARG A 88 0.93 -24.74 4.82
N GLY A 89 -0.29 -24.45 4.37
CA GLY A 89 -1.50 -25.19 4.70
C GLY A 89 -2.08 -24.90 6.09
N ASN A 90 -1.40 -24.11 6.91
CA ASN A 90 -1.86 -23.72 8.24
C ASN A 90 -2.31 -22.24 8.24
N PRO A 91 -3.40 -21.90 8.96
CA PRO A 91 -3.84 -20.52 9.15
C PRO A 91 -2.73 -19.61 9.72
N ALA A 92 -2.35 -18.58 8.96
CA ALA A 92 -1.36 -17.60 9.35
C ALA A 92 -1.82 -16.16 9.06
N PHE A 93 -1.33 -15.22 9.86
CA PHE A 93 -1.38 -13.79 9.59
C PHE A 93 -0.02 -13.29 9.14
N GLU A 94 0.00 -12.56 8.04
CA GLU A 94 1.11 -11.73 7.60
C GLU A 94 0.81 -10.28 7.97
N PHE A 95 1.37 -9.85 9.11
CA PHE A 95 1.27 -8.47 9.54
C PHE A 95 2.37 -7.64 8.89
N VAL A 96 1.99 -6.85 7.89
CA VAL A 96 2.91 -6.02 7.10
C VAL A 96 2.84 -4.59 7.59
N LYS A 97 3.94 -4.10 8.15
CA LYS A 97 4.12 -2.73 8.60
C LYS A 97 4.89 -1.92 7.57
N TYR A 98 4.35 -0.77 7.17
CA TYR A 98 5.00 0.19 6.29
C TYR A 98 5.43 1.41 7.11
N SER A 99 6.67 1.85 6.90
CA SER A 99 7.20 3.11 7.42
C SER A 99 7.83 3.88 6.26
N ILE A 100 7.25 5.02 5.91
CA ILE A 100 7.65 5.86 4.79
C ILE A 100 8.22 7.15 5.38
N ASN A 101 9.49 7.46 5.12
CA ASN A 101 10.15 8.64 5.66
C ASN A 101 10.20 9.78 4.63
N ALA A 102 10.41 11.01 5.09
CA ALA A 102 10.47 12.21 4.24
C ALA A 102 11.60 12.18 3.20
N ASP A 103 12.68 11.45 3.46
CA ASP A 103 13.80 11.24 2.53
C ASP A 103 13.48 10.22 1.40
N GLY A 104 12.27 9.67 1.39
CA GLY A 104 11.81 8.68 0.41
C GLY A 104 12.24 7.25 0.74
N THR A 105 12.90 7.00 1.87
CA THR A 105 13.15 5.63 2.34
C THR A 105 11.87 4.99 2.84
N VAL A 106 11.65 3.74 2.46
CA VAL A 106 10.47 2.97 2.85
C VAL A 106 10.91 1.64 3.44
N SER A 107 10.54 1.39 4.69
CA SER A 107 10.76 0.08 5.31
C SER A 107 9.46 -0.70 5.36
N ILE A 108 9.49 -1.93 4.82
CA ILE A 108 8.35 -2.84 4.77
C ILE A 108 8.72 -4.09 5.58
N LYS A 109 8.13 -4.21 6.76
CA LYS A 109 8.38 -5.33 7.68
C LYS A 109 7.18 -6.25 7.71
N ASN A 110 7.37 -7.49 7.29
CA ASN A 110 6.38 -8.55 7.44
C ASN A 110 6.70 -9.39 8.68
N THR A 111 5.69 -9.61 9.51
CA THR A 111 5.74 -10.55 10.63
C THR A 111 4.69 -11.62 10.41
N VAL A 112 5.14 -12.86 10.25
CA VAL A 112 4.25 -14.01 10.08
C VAL A 112 3.93 -14.58 11.46
N MET A 113 2.65 -14.73 11.75
CA MET A 113 2.14 -15.25 13.02
C MET A 113 1.16 -16.40 12.76
N ASN A 114 1.14 -17.39 13.65
CA ASN A 114 0.07 -18.39 13.66
C ASN A 114 -1.27 -17.69 13.97
N ALA A 115 -2.31 -17.97 13.18
CA ALA A 115 -3.58 -17.24 13.31
C ALA A 115 -4.43 -17.66 14.53
N ILE A 116 -4.12 -18.79 15.17
CA ILE A 116 -4.85 -19.32 16.32
C ILE A 116 -4.30 -18.74 17.62
N ASN A 117 -2.96 -18.72 17.77
CA ASN A 117 -2.32 -18.35 19.04
C ASN A 117 -1.42 -17.11 18.94
N TYR A 118 -1.34 -16.46 17.77
CA TYR A 118 -0.52 -15.28 17.49
C TYR A 118 0.98 -15.47 17.74
N GLN A 119 1.46 -16.70 17.89
CA GLN A 119 2.88 -16.99 18.00
C GLN A 119 3.58 -16.54 16.71
N LYS A 120 4.61 -15.71 16.86
CA LYS A 120 5.48 -15.31 15.74
C LYS A 120 6.21 -16.53 15.19
N LEU A 121 6.05 -16.76 13.89
CA LEU A 121 6.70 -17.84 13.13
C LEU A 121 7.94 -17.33 12.41
N ALA A 122 7.87 -16.14 11.81
CA ALA A 122 8.96 -15.52 11.08
C ALA A 122 8.83 -14.00 11.05
N SER A 123 9.91 -13.30 10.70
CA SER A 123 9.84 -11.89 10.30
C SER A 123 10.95 -11.57 9.32
N HIS A 124 10.63 -10.74 8.34
CA HIS A 124 11.57 -10.23 7.35
C HIS A 124 11.26 -8.77 7.05
N GLN A 125 12.28 -8.04 6.62
CA GLN A 125 12.17 -6.65 6.22
C GLN A 125 12.78 -6.51 4.83
N ILE A 126 12.13 -5.70 4.01
CA ILE A 126 12.68 -5.19 2.75
C ILE A 126 12.64 -3.67 2.82
N ASP A 127 13.68 -3.03 2.29
CA ASP A 127 13.75 -1.59 2.24
C ASP A 127 13.64 -1.15 0.77
N CYS A 128 12.75 -0.22 0.49
CA CYS A 128 12.46 0.29 -0.84
C CYS A 128 12.69 1.81 -0.87
N THR A 129 12.66 2.37 -2.08
CA THR A 129 12.65 3.83 -2.28
C THR A 129 11.33 4.23 -2.91
N LEU A 130 10.73 5.31 -2.40
CA LEU A 130 9.55 5.94 -2.98
C LEU A 130 9.80 6.29 -4.46
N ASN A 131 8.79 6.06 -5.31
CA ASN A 131 8.81 6.22 -6.76
C ASN A 131 9.69 5.21 -7.54
N LYS A 132 10.38 4.31 -6.85
CA LYS A 132 11.09 3.16 -7.45
C LYS A 132 10.32 1.88 -7.11
N GLY A 133 10.89 1.03 -6.25
CA GLY A 133 10.26 -0.20 -5.78
C GLY A 133 9.04 0.00 -4.87
N PHE A 134 8.72 1.24 -4.47
CA PHE A 134 7.50 1.55 -3.74
C PHE A 134 6.79 2.77 -4.34
N LYS A 135 5.50 2.63 -4.67
CA LYS A 135 4.67 3.69 -5.24
C LYS A 135 3.37 3.83 -4.46
N VAL A 136 2.83 5.04 -4.42
CA VAL A 136 1.61 5.36 -3.69
C VAL A 136 0.64 6.09 -4.62
N PHE A 137 -0.65 5.77 -4.54
CA PHE A 137 -1.70 6.36 -5.37
C PHE A 137 -2.91 6.76 -4.51
N ALA A 138 -3.64 7.81 -4.90
CA ALA A 138 -4.85 8.27 -4.21
C ALA A 138 -5.87 8.97 -5.11
#